data_AF-A0A0F5Q346-F1
#
_entry.id   AF-A0A0F5Q346-F1
#
_cell.length_a   1.000
_cell.length_b   1.000
_cell.length_c   1.000
_cell.angle_alpha   90.00
_cell.angle_beta   90.00
_cell.angle_gamma   90.00
#
_symmetry.space_group_name_H-M   'P 1'
#
loop_
_entity.id
_entity.type
_entity.pdbx_description
1 polymer ?
#
loop_
_entity_poly.entity_id
_entity_poly.type
_entity_poly.pdbx_seq_one_letter_code
_entity_poly.pdbx_strand_id
1 'polypeptide(L)'
;MIKFAAAAAFAGLSLAAVAMPAQAASSVGTMVACDSTTSISDNDTAIINALANRGVNVSSVEDWNGCIRAYVTKPDGTVGMQFFDPSTLQQVG
;
A
#
# COMPACT_ATOMS: atom_id res chain seq x y z
N MET A 1 -36.76 -21.23 -37.06
CA MET A 1 -36.59 -22.68 -36.84
C MET A 1 -35.36 -22.90 -35.97
N ILE A 2 -35.58 -23.17 -34.69
CA ILE A 2 -34.52 -23.42 -33.69
C ILE A 2 -34.29 -24.92 -33.64
N LYS A 3 -33.08 -25.38 -33.96
CA LYS A 3 -32.60 -26.74 -33.66
C LYS A 3 -31.14 -26.62 -33.21
N PHE A 4 -30.94 -26.29 -31.94
CA PHE A 4 -29.65 -26.54 -31.28
C PHE A 4 -29.74 -27.90 -30.60
N ALA A 5 -29.10 -28.89 -31.24
CA ALA A 5 -28.98 -30.24 -30.72
C ALA A 5 -27.87 -30.30 -29.66
N ALA A 6 -28.14 -31.13 -28.67
CA ALA A 6 -27.50 -31.25 -27.38
C ALA A 6 -26.15 -32.00 -27.38
N ALA A 7 -25.57 -31.99 -26.17
CA ALA A 7 -24.79 -33.06 -25.56
C ALA A 7 -23.27 -33.07 -25.80
N ALA A 8 -22.55 -32.60 -24.78
CA ALA A 8 -21.35 -33.27 -24.29
C ALA A 8 -21.30 -33.11 -22.77
N ALA A 9 -21.86 -34.10 -22.08
CA ALA A 9 -21.70 -34.27 -20.64
C ALA A 9 -20.27 -34.74 -20.36
N PHE A 10 -19.44 -33.86 -19.81
CA PHE A 10 -18.18 -34.27 -19.19
C PHE A 10 -18.45 -34.56 -17.71
N ALA A 11 -18.88 -35.79 -17.45
CA ALA A 11 -18.77 -36.39 -16.13
C ALA A 11 -17.29 -36.72 -15.91
N GLY A 12 -16.65 -36.05 -14.95
CA GLY A 12 -15.23 -36.21 -14.69
C GLY A 12 -14.88 -35.90 -13.24
N LEU A 13 -15.07 -36.91 -12.39
CA LEU A 13 -14.30 -37.20 -11.18
C LEU A 13 -14.18 -36.11 -10.11
N SER A 14 -15.02 -36.26 -9.09
CA SER A 14 -14.84 -35.71 -7.75
C SER A 14 -13.48 -36.10 -7.15
N LEU A 15 -12.58 -35.13 -7.00
CA LEU A 15 -11.54 -35.17 -5.97
C LEU A 15 -11.82 -34.06 -4.95
N ALA A 16 -11.78 -34.47 -3.70
CA ALA A 16 -12.18 -33.73 -2.52
C ALA A 16 -11.64 -32.30 -2.50
N ALA A 17 -12.56 -31.39 -2.14
CA ALA A 17 -12.26 -30.06 -1.66
C ALA A 17 -11.39 -30.16 -0.41
N VAL A 18 -10.08 -30.14 -0.58
CA VAL A 18 -9.20 -29.52 0.42
C VAL A 18 -9.14 -28.06 0.03
N ALA A 19 -10.00 -27.28 0.67
CA ALA A 19 -9.81 -25.85 0.81
C ALA A 19 -8.50 -25.63 1.57
N MET A 20 -7.38 -25.75 0.87
CA MET A 20 -6.12 -25.21 1.34
C MET A 20 -6.27 -23.69 1.26
N PRO A 21 -5.93 -22.94 2.31
CA PRO A 21 -5.70 -21.53 2.11
C PRO A 21 -4.59 -21.45 1.07
N ALA A 22 -4.90 -20.88 -0.09
CA ALA A 22 -3.88 -20.27 -0.92
C ALA A 22 -3.34 -19.11 -0.09
N GLN A 23 -2.44 -19.43 0.84
CA GLN A 23 -1.50 -18.47 1.37
C GLN A 23 -0.60 -18.14 0.19
N ALA A 24 -1.09 -17.19 -0.61
CA ALA A 24 -0.25 -16.28 -1.33
C ALA A 24 0.82 -15.88 -0.33
N ALA A 25 2.04 -16.38 -0.56
CA ALA A 25 3.21 -15.80 0.03
C ALA A 25 3.25 -14.38 -0.55
N SER A 26 2.55 -13.46 0.10
CA SER A 26 2.90 -12.06 0.10
C SER A 26 4.29 -12.06 0.70
N SER A 27 5.29 -12.14 -0.17
CA SER A 27 6.64 -11.70 0.11
C SER A 27 6.53 -10.46 0.99
N VAL A 28 7.11 -10.55 2.19
CA VAL A 28 7.29 -9.45 3.13
C VAL A 28 7.48 -8.16 2.34
N GLY A 29 6.43 -7.37 2.39
CA GLY A 29 6.15 -6.24 1.54
C GLY A 29 4.83 -5.73 2.05
N THR A 30 4.87 -5.25 3.30
CA THR A 30 3.77 -4.58 3.99
C THR A 30 3.28 -3.44 3.09
N MET A 31 2.27 -3.72 2.28
CA MET A 31 1.54 -2.74 1.50
C MET A 31 0.69 -1.96 2.51
N VAL A 32 1.09 -0.72 2.83
CA VAL A 32 0.38 0.32 3.63
C VAL A 32 -0.74 -0.23 4.52
N ALA A 33 -0.42 -0.63 5.75
CA ALA A 33 -1.37 -0.62 6.85
C ALA A 33 -0.85 0.40 7.87
N CYS A 34 -1.11 1.67 7.58
CA CYS A 34 -0.79 2.72 8.53
C CYS A 34 -1.79 2.66 9.69
N ASP A 35 -1.29 2.32 10.86
CA ASP A 35 -1.99 2.38 12.13
C ASP A 35 -1.08 3.17 13.07
N SER A 36 -1.24 4.50 13.08
CA SER A 36 -0.47 5.34 13.99
C SER A 36 -1.27 5.60 15.26
N THR A 37 -0.90 4.88 16.32
CA THR A 37 -1.20 5.30 17.70
C THR A 37 -0.43 6.57 18.09
N THR A 38 0.44 7.08 17.21
CA THR A 38 1.31 8.23 17.42
C THR A 38 0.91 9.34 16.46
N SER A 39 0.25 10.37 17.01
CA SER A 39 -0.11 11.57 16.25
C SER A 39 1.15 12.27 15.72
N ILE A 40 1.16 12.52 14.41
CA ILE A 40 2.26 13.21 13.71
C ILE A 40 2.23 14.72 13.98
N SER A 41 1.07 15.26 14.34
CA SER A 41 0.78 16.69 14.44
C SER A 41 1.70 17.46 15.39
N ASP A 42 2.21 16.82 16.45
CA ASP A 42 3.12 17.46 17.41
C ASP A 42 4.61 17.34 17.02
N ASN A 43 4.92 16.58 15.96
CA ASN A 43 6.29 16.24 15.54
C ASN A 43 6.56 16.55 14.05
N ASP A 44 5.71 17.35 13.42
CA ASP A 44 5.76 17.71 12.00
C ASP A 44 7.16 18.21 11.57
N THR A 45 7.73 19.13 12.35
CA THR A 45 9.02 19.77 12.10
C THR A 45 10.17 18.78 12.26
N ALA A 46 10.08 17.89 13.25
CA ALA A 46 11.07 16.84 13.45
C ALA A 46 11.08 15.85 12.29
N ILE A 47 9.90 15.51 11.77
CA ILE A 47 9.74 14.59 10.64
C ILE A 47 10.20 15.21 9.33
N ILE A 48 9.86 16.48 9.07
CA ILE A 48 10.36 17.22 7.90
C ILE A 48 11.89 17.23 7.92
N ASN A 49 12.50 17.54 9.06
CA ASN A 49 13.96 17.53 9.20
C ASN A 49 14.55 16.13 9.02
N ALA A 50 13.92 15.09 9.55
CA ALA A 50 14.38 13.71 9.38
C ALA A 50 14.32 13.26 7.91
N LEU A 51 13.26 13.62 7.19
CA LEU A 51 13.12 13.36 5.75
C LEU A 51 14.12 14.18 4.93
N ALA A 52 14.35 15.44 5.28
CA ALA A 52 15.36 16.29 4.65
C ALA A 52 16.78 15.74 4.84
N ASN A 53 17.13 15.25 6.04
CA ASN A 53 18.41 14.58 6.31
C ASN A 53 18.61 13.31 5.48
N ARG A 54 17.52 12.69 5.01
CA ARG A 54 17.53 11.53 4.09
C ARG A 54 17.55 11.95 2.62
N GLY A 55 17.60 13.25 2.33
CA GLY A 55 17.61 13.80 0.98
C GLY A 55 16.22 13.97 0.36
N VAL A 56 15.14 13.82 1.14
CA VAL A 56 13.77 14.05 0.68
C VAL A 56 13.38 15.48 1.00
N ASN A 57 13.24 16.32 -0.03
CA ASN A 57 12.85 17.72 0.16
C ASN A 57 11.33 17.82 0.35
N VAL A 58 10.89 17.94 1.61
CA VAL A 58 9.48 17.96 1.99
C VAL A 58 9.04 19.38 2.33
N SER A 59 7.97 19.85 1.71
CA SER A 59 7.39 21.18 1.99
C SER A 59 6.47 21.16 3.21
N SER A 60 5.73 20.08 3.39
CA SER A 60 4.83 19.88 4.54
C SER A 60 4.54 18.40 4.72
N VAL A 61 4.18 18.02 5.95
CA VAL A 61 3.72 16.68 6.30
C VAL A 61 2.36 16.75 6.98
N GLU A 62 1.51 15.78 6.73
CA GLU A 62 0.19 15.66 7.32
C GLU A 62 -0.06 14.23 7.79
N ASP A 63 -0.86 14.06 8.84
CA ASP A 63 -1.40 12.75 9.17
C ASP A 63 -2.48 12.37 8.15
N TRP A 64 -2.34 11.19 7.56
CA TRP A 64 -3.30 10.66 6.61
C TRP A 64 -3.56 9.17 6.86
N ASN A 65 -4.72 8.87 7.45
CA ASN A 65 -5.13 7.50 7.80
C ASN A 65 -4.01 6.76 8.56
N GLY A 66 -3.37 7.48 9.47
CA GLY A 66 -2.25 7.04 10.28
C GLY A 66 -0.90 6.94 9.57
N CYS A 67 -0.79 7.38 8.32
CA CYS A 67 0.48 7.57 7.62
C CYS A 67 0.94 9.01 7.72
N ILE A 68 2.22 9.25 7.43
CA ILE A 68 2.72 10.59 7.11
C ILE A 68 2.51 10.83 5.61
N ARG A 69 1.60 11.72 5.23
CA ARG A 69 1.52 12.27 3.87
C ARG A 69 2.48 13.44 3.75
N ALA A 70 3.55 13.26 2.97
CA ALA A 70 4.54 14.28 2.71
C ALA A 70 4.39 14.86 1.30
N TYR A 71 4.45 16.19 1.21
CA TYR A 71 4.51 16.91 -0.06
C TYR A 71 5.96 17.13 -0.46
N VAL A 72 6.45 16.29 -1.36
CA VAL A 72 7.84 16.30 -1.80
C VAL A 72 7.99 17.22 -3.00
N THR A 73 8.83 18.26 -2.88
CA THR A 73 9.20 19.11 -4.01
C THR A 73 10.32 18.44 -4.79
N LYS A 74 10.03 18.09 -6.04
CA LYS A 74 10.96 17.46 -6.97
C LYS A 74 11.92 18.51 -7.59
N PRO A 75 13.02 18.07 -8.20
CA PRO A 75 13.99 18.98 -8.84
C PRO A 75 13.40 19.82 -9.99
N ASP A 76 12.31 19.36 -10.59
CA ASP A 76 11.57 20.07 -11.65
C ASP A 76 10.62 21.14 -11.08
N GLY A 77 10.60 21.34 -9.76
CA GLY A 77 9.70 22.26 -9.06
C GLY A 77 8.28 21.73 -8.87
N THR A 78 7.97 20.51 -9.34
CA THR A 78 6.66 19.90 -9.12
C THR A 78 6.56 19.33 -7.72
N VAL A 79 5.35 19.34 -7.16
CA VAL A 79 5.07 18.75 -5.85
C VAL A 79 4.42 17.38 -6.07
N GLY A 80 5.03 16.34 -5.50
CA GLY A 80 4.48 14.99 -5.47
C GLY A 80 4.05 14.60 -4.06
N MET A 81 2.93 13.90 -3.95
CA MET A 81 2.52 13.29 -2.68
C MET A 81 3.22 11.95 -2.52
N GLN A 82 3.86 11.76 -1.37
CA GLN A 82 4.43 10.47 -0.97
C GLN A 82 3.97 10.16 0.45
N PHE A 83 3.66 8.89 0.70
CA PHE A 83 3.29 8.43 2.03
C PHE A 83 4.51 7.79 2.69
N PHE A 84 4.67 8.04 3.97
CA PHE A 84 5.74 7.49 4.78
C PHE A 84 5.16 6.83 6.04
N ASP A 85 5.78 5.74 6.45
CA ASP A 85 5.48 5.10 7.72
C ASP A 85 6.02 5.95 8.88
N PRO A 86 5.22 6.23 9.92
CA PRO A 86 5.64 7.12 10.99
C PRO A 86 6.69 6.56 11.95
N SER A 87 6.83 5.24 12.03
CA SER A 87 7.81 4.60 12.92
C SER A 87 9.19 4.47 12.25
N THR A 88 9.20 4.24 10.94
CA THR A 88 10.41 3.91 10.17
C THR A 88 10.82 4.99 9.19
N LEU A 89 9.93 5.96 8.92
CA LEU A 89 10.07 6.98 7.88
C LEU A 89 10.37 6.36 6.50
N GLN A 90 10.01 5.09 6.29
CA GLN A 90 10.12 4.44 5.00
C GLN A 90 8.95 4.86 4.13
N GLN A 91 9.23 5.09 2.85
CA GLN A 91 8.17 5.37 1.89
C GLN A 91 7.26 4.15 1.77
N VAL A 92 5.96 4.38 1.85
CA VAL A 92 4.93 3.37 1.68
C VAL A 92 4.10 3.73 0.44
N GLY A 93 4.03 2.82 -0.53
CA GLY A 93 3.39 3.06 -1.83
C GLY A 93 3.91 2.16 -2.93
#